data_AF-A0A7X9EDM4-F1
#
_entry.id   AF-A0A7X9EDM4-F1
#
_cell.length_a   1.000
_cell.length_b   1.000
_cell.length_c   1.000
_cell.angle_alpha   90.00
_cell.angle_beta   90.00
_cell.angle_gamma   90.00
#
_symmetry.space_group_name_H-M   'P 1'
#
loop_
_entity.id
_entity.type
_entity.pdbx_description
1 polymer ?
#
loop_
_entity_poly.entity_id
_entity_poly.type
_entity_poly.pdbx_seq_one_letter_code
_entity_poly.pdbx_strand_id
1 'polypeptide(L)'
;MISVPIANKNVIRQDRQKILNELKDMDSKRVFLAIGQYIMTKEAREKEMKLLKENCEYFKKNRFEVGAWFWTFWVKEKNDFVKMKGATGTTSSDYICLSDENFREFAKEWIKEVATSGVDLIMFDDDYRYGFLDMGMGCVCKNHILYMESLLDEKVNESELKYKLLKGGKNKYRDAWLAANRYYFELFAKEMREALDTVNKNIRLGFCSSIGIYKLPKKFLYWGLERGFPFPV
;
A
#
# COMPACT_ATOMS: atom_id res chain seq x y z
N MET A 1 5.24 13.58 -18.86
CA MET A 1 6.36 13.29 -17.94
C MET A 1 6.48 11.79 -17.80
N ILE A 2 7.62 11.20 -18.20
CA ILE A 2 7.84 9.75 -18.13
C ILE A 2 8.44 9.39 -16.77
N SER A 3 7.83 8.40 -16.11
CA SER A 3 8.29 7.82 -14.84
C SER A 3 8.69 6.37 -15.09
N VAL A 4 9.92 6.00 -14.73
CA VAL A 4 10.43 4.65 -14.98
C VAL A 4 10.69 3.92 -13.65
N PRO A 5 10.06 2.77 -13.41
CA PRO A 5 10.37 1.94 -12.26
C PRO A 5 11.60 1.08 -12.52
N ILE A 6 12.50 1.02 -11.54
CA ILE A 6 13.67 0.15 -11.56
C ILE A 6 13.81 -0.50 -10.19
N ALA A 7 14.17 -1.79 -10.15
CA ALA A 7 14.48 -2.43 -8.88
C ALA A 7 15.72 -1.76 -8.26
N ASN A 8 15.61 -1.32 -7.00
CA ASN A 8 16.65 -0.58 -6.29
C ASN A 8 18.00 -1.34 -6.29
N LYS A 9 17.93 -2.66 -6.14
CA LYS A 9 19.10 -3.57 -6.19
C LYS A 9 19.72 -3.69 -7.57
N ASN A 10 18.93 -3.52 -8.63
CA ASN A 10 19.42 -3.62 -10.01
C ASN A 10 20.21 -2.38 -10.44
N VAL A 11 20.02 -1.23 -9.77
CA VAL A 11 20.76 0.00 -10.04
C VAL A 11 22.27 -0.22 -10.02
N ILE A 12 22.77 -1.00 -9.05
CA ILE A 12 24.19 -1.32 -8.96
C ILE A 12 24.53 -2.52 -9.86
N ARG A 13 23.69 -3.56 -9.85
CA ARG A 13 23.95 -4.81 -10.57
C ARG A 13 24.09 -4.64 -12.08
N GLN A 14 23.36 -3.69 -12.67
CA GLN A 14 23.31 -3.48 -14.13
C GLN A 14 24.16 -2.29 -14.60
N ASP A 15 25.06 -1.79 -13.76
CA ASP A 15 25.79 -0.53 -13.94
C ASP A 15 24.87 0.71 -13.90
N ARG A 16 25.10 1.51 -12.87
CA ARG A 16 24.33 2.71 -12.58
C ARG A 16 24.44 3.76 -13.71
N GLN A 17 25.60 3.87 -14.34
CA GLN A 17 25.81 4.84 -15.42
C GLN A 17 25.09 4.42 -16.70
N LYS A 18 25.04 3.12 -16.99
CA LYS A 18 24.28 2.57 -18.10
C LYS A 18 22.79 2.87 -17.95
N ILE A 19 22.20 2.58 -16.78
CA ILE A 19 20.80 2.89 -16.48
C ILE A 19 20.53 4.39 -16.64
N LEU A 20 21.42 5.24 -16.15
CA LEU A 20 21.27 6.69 -16.29
C LEU A 20 21.20 7.13 -17.76
N ASN A 21 22.03 6.55 -18.62
CA ASN A 21 22.02 6.88 -20.05
C ASN A 21 20.70 6.43 -20.69
N GLU A 22 20.25 5.20 -20.43
CA GLU A 22 18.96 4.70 -20.93
C GLU A 22 17.78 5.57 -20.48
N LEU A 23 17.77 5.99 -19.21
CA LEU A 23 16.75 6.90 -18.67
C LEU A 23 16.76 8.27 -19.36
N LYS A 24 17.94 8.78 -19.74
CA LYS A 24 18.07 10.04 -20.49
C LYS A 24 17.61 9.89 -21.94
N ASP A 25 17.94 8.77 -22.57
CA ASP A 25 17.52 8.48 -23.95
C ASP A 25 15.99 8.36 -24.05
N MET A 26 15.34 7.88 -22.98
CA MET A 26 13.88 7.85 -22.84
C MET A 26 13.24 9.21 -22.48
N ASP A 27 14.03 10.28 -22.32
CA ASP A 27 13.59 11.58 -21.80
C ASP A 27 12.80 11.47 -20.47
N SER A 28 13.15 10.47 -19.65
CA SER A 28 12.49 10.28 -18.36
C SER A 28 12.88 11.39 -17.39
N LYS A 29 11.92 11.78 -16.54
CA LYS A 29 12.12 12.85 -15.54
C LYS A 29 12.02 12.33 -14.11
N ARG A 30 11.44 11.14 -13.95
CA ARG A 30 11.26 10.48 -12.66
C ARG A 30 11.71 9.03 -12.73
N VAL A 31 12.36 8.60 -11.66
CA VAL A 31 12.65 7.19 -11.41
C VAL A 31 11.94 6.73 -10.13
N PHE A 32 11.33 5.55 -10.17
CA PHE A 32 10.86 4.87 -8.96
C PHE A 32 11.83 3.75 -8.61
N LEU A 33 12.46 3.85 -7.44
CA LEU A 33 13.31 2.82 -6.87
C LEU A 33 12.44 1.80 -6.14
N ALA A 34 12.22 0.66 -6.78
CA ALA A 34 11.40 -0.42 -6.22
C ALA A 34 12.22 -1.20 -5.18
N ILE A 35 11.79 -1.12 -3.91
CA ILE A 35 12.45 -1.79 -2.76
C ILE A 35 11.77 -3.09 -2.34
N GLY A 36 10.69 -3.48 -3.02
CA GLY A 36 10.04 -4.77 -2.83
C GLY A 36 9.07 -4.77 -1.65
N GLN A 37 9.12 -5.79 -0.81
CA GLN A 37 8.24 -5.97 0.34
C GLN A 37 8.87 -5.38 1.61
N TYR A 38 8.10 -5.31 2.69
CA TYR A 38 8.65 -4.98 4.00
C TYR A 38 9.72 -5.99 4.42
N ILE A 39 10.79 -5.46 5.01
CA ILE A 39 11.87 -6.24 5.61
C ILE A 39 11.73 -6.11 7.13
N MET A 40 11.68 -7.21 7.86
CA MET A 40 11.46 -7.17 9.32
C MET A 40 12.78 -7.14 10.09
N THR A 41 13.82 -7.77 9.55
CA THR A 41 15.13 -7.80 10.22
C THR A 41 15.85 -6.45 10.13
N LYS A 42 16.27 -5.91 11.27
CA LYS A 42 16.90 -4.58 11.38
C LYS A 42 18.12 -4.43 10.46
N GLU A 43 19.01 -5.42 10.44
CA GLU A 43 20.23 -5.38 9.61
C GLU A 43 19.92 -5.28 8.11
N ALA A 44 18.96 -6.08 7.62
CA ALA A 44 18.59 -6.04 6.21
C ALA A 44 17.83 -4.75 5.86
N ARG A 45 17.03 -4.20 6.79
CA ARG A 45 16.41 -2.87 6.64
C ARG A 45 17.46 -1.78 6.49
N GLU A 46 18.43 -1.73 7.39
CA GLU A 46 19.50 -0.72 7.36
C GLU A 46 20.29 -0.78 6.04
N LYS A 47 20.58 -1.99 5.56
CA LYS A 47 21.24 -2.20 4.26
C LYS A 47 20.39 -1.70 3.09
N GLU A 48 19.09 -2.00 3.07
CA GLU A 48 18.18 -1.53 2.01
C GLU A 48 18.03 -0.01 2.03
N MET A 49 17.85 0.61 3.20
CA MET A 49 17.69 2.06 3.34
C MET A 49 18.97 2.82 2.98
N LYS A 50 20.14 2.27 3.30
CA LYS A 50 21.43 2.80 2.85
C LYS A 50 21.53 2.79 1.33
N LEU A 51 21.21 1.65 0.70
CA LEU A 51 21.23 1.52 -0.76
C LEU A 51 20.23 2.47 -1.43
N LEU A 52 19.00 2.56 -0.89
CA LEU A 52 17.97 3.48 -1.37
C LEU A 52 18.46 4.93 -1.32
N LYS A 53 19.09 5.34 -0.21
CA LYS A 53 19.65 6.68 -0.05
C LYS A 53 20.74 6.97 -1.09
N GLU A 54 21.72 6.06 -1.25
CA GLU A 54 22.81 6.21 -2.22
C GLU A 54 22.30 6.35 -3.66
N ASN A 55 21.33 5.51 -4.05
CA ASN A 55 20.72 5.57 -5.38
C ASN A 55 19.87 6.84 -5.55
N CYS A 56 19.13 7.25 -4.52
CA CYS A 56 18.35 8.48 -4.53
C CYS A 56 19.25 9.71 -4.76
N GLU A 57 20.33 9.85 -3.99
CA GLU A 57 21.29 10.94 -4.15
C GLU A 57 21.91 10.97 -5.55
N TYR A 58 22.24 9.80 -6.12
CA TYR A 58 22.80 9.71 -7.46
C TYR A 58 21.85 10.22 -8.54
N PHE A 59 20.59 9.76 -8.54
CA PHE A 59 19.62 10.17 -9.55
C PHE A 59 19.23 11.64 -9.39
N LYS A 60 19.11 12.13 -8.15
CA LYS A 60 18.88 13.56 -7.88
C LYS A 60 20.01 14.46 -8.39
N LYS A 61 21.27 14.07 -8.19
CA LYS A 61 22.43 14.78 -8.79
C LYS A 61 22.35 14.88 -10.31
N ASN A 62 21.66 13.92 -10.94
CA ASN A 62 21.40 13.90 -12.37
C ASN A 62 20.04 14.50 -12.77
N ARG A 63 19.43 15.30 -11.89
CA ARG A 63 18.20 16.06 -12.12
C ARG A 63 16.94 15.20 -12.32
N PHE A 64 16.92 14.00 -11.76
CA PHE A 64 15.70 13.20 -11.67
C PHE A 64 14.94 13.50 -10.39
N GLU A 65 13.62 13.47 -10.49
CA GLU A 65 12.75 13.27 -9.34
C GLU A 65 12.79 11.79 -8.95
N VAL A 66 12.93 11.48 -7.67
CA VAL A 66 13.13 10.10 -7.21
C VAL A 66 11.99 9.69 -6.28
N GLY A 67 11.30 8.61 -6.63
CA GLY A 67 10.31 7.96 -5.77
C GLY A 67 10.79 6.62 -5.22
N ALA A 68 10.23 6.20 -4.09
CA ALA A 68 10.28 4.80 -3.66
C ALA A 68 8.98 4.08 -4.04
N TRP A 69 9.07 2.79 -4.39
CA TRP A 69 7.91 1.95 -4.67
C TRP A 69 8.03 0.61 -3.94
N PHE A 70 7.01 0.22 -3.17
CA PHE A 70 6.98 -1.04 -2.45
C PHE A 70 5.56 -1.59 -2.26
N TRP A 71 5.48 -2.91 -2.02
CA TRP A 71 4.24 -3.61 -1.68
C TRP A 71 3.66 -3.10 -0.37
N THR A 72 2.36 -2.87 -0.35
CA THR A 72 1.67 -2.19 0.74
C THR A 72 1.30 -3.12 1.88
N PHE A 73 0.79 -4.31 1.57
CA PHE A 73 0.22 -5.26 2.54
C PHE A 73 0.88 -6.63 2.46
N TRP A 74 1.69 -6.91 1.43
CA TRP A 74 2.43 -8.16 1.35
C TRP A 74 3.65 -8.18 2.27
N VAL A 75 3.63 -9.10 3.25
CA VAL A 75 4.78 -9.39 4.13
C VAL A 75 5.09 -10.87 4.08
N LYS A 76 6.18 -11.24 3.38
CA LYS A 76 6.63 -12.62 3.21
C LYS A 76 7.41 -13.18 4.40
N GLU A 77 8.17 -12.32 5.09
CA GLU A 77 8.89 -12.74 6.30
C GLU A 77 7.91 -13.22 7.37
N LYS A 78 8.30 -14.23 8.15
CA LYS A 78 7.43 -14.79 9.20
C LYS A 78 7.06 -13.68 10.19
N ASN A 79 5.77 -13.54 10.44
CA ASN A 79 5.19 -12.54 11.33
C ASN A 79 3.91 -13.06 11.99
N ASP A 80 3.50 -12.38 13.06
CA ASP A 80 2.29 -12.68 13.82
C ASP A 80 1.17 -11.66 13.57
N PHE A 81 1.28 -10.86 12.50
CA PHE A 81 0.23 -9.90 12.15
C PHE A 81 -1.04 -10.62 11.68
N VAL A 82 -2.20 -10.02 11.95
CA VAL A 82 -3.49 -10.51 11.49
C VAL A 82 -3.51 -10.51 9.96
N LYS A 83 -3.65 -11.70 9.38
CA LYS A 83 -3.80 -11.87 7.93
C LYS A 83 -5.18 -11.44 7.45
N MET A 84 -5.27 -11.00 6.20
CA MET A 84 -6.56 -10.76 5.56
C MET A 84 -7.35 -12.07 5.48
N LYS A 85 -8.66 -12.02 5.78
CA LYS A 85 -9.58 -13.15 5.65
C LYS A 85 -10.71 -12.74 4.71
N GLY A 86 -10.81 -13.31 3.53
CA GLY A 86 -11.81 -12.93 2.53
C GLY A 86 -13.23 -13.35 2.92
N ALA A 87 -14.23 -12.77 2.26
CA ALA A 87 -15.65 -13.02 2.56
C ALA A 87 -16.10 -14.51 2.47
N THR A 88 -15.32 -15.35 1.78
CA THR A 88 -15.55 -16.81 1.72
C THR A 88 -15.03 -17.56 2.95
N GLY A 89 -14.29 -16.88 3.84
CA GLY A 89 -13.63 -17.45 5.00
C GLY A 89 -12.16 -17.83 4.77
N THR A 90 -11.66 -17.74 3.54
CA THR A 90 -10.26 -18.02 3.21
C THR A 90 -9.33 -16.99 3.83
N THR A 91 -8.32 -17.44 4.57
CA THR A 91 -7.27 -16.56 5.11
C THR A 91 -6.09 -16.50 4.14
N SER A 92 -5.57 -15.30 3.92
CA SER A 92 -4.39 -15.06 3.09
C SER A 92 -3.13 -15.66 3.71
N SER A 93 -2.23 -16.22 2.89
CA SER A 93 -0.89 -16.63 3.34
C SER A 93 0.02 -15.43 3.57
N ASP A 94 -0.16 -14.38 2.77
CA ASP A 94 0.88 -13.40 2.50
C ASP A 94 0.46 -11.96 2.85
N TYR A 95 -0.83 -11.63 2.71
CA TYR A 95 -1.33 -10.27 2.86
C TYR A 95 -1.83 -9.99 4.27
N ILE A 96 -1.33 -8.89 4.83
CA ILE A 96 -1.63 -8.43 6.18
C ILE A 96 -2.86 -7.53 6.18
N CYS A 97 -3.71 -7.69 7.18
CA CYS A 97 -4.90 -6.87 7.32
C CYS A 97 -4.57 -5.52 7.99
N LEU A 98 -5.05 -4.43 7.38
CA LEU A 98 -4.91 -3.06 7.91
C LEU A 98 -5.56 -2.85 9.27
N SER A 99 -6.50 -3.70 9.67
CA SER A 99 -7.10 -3.65 10.99
C SER A 99 -6.14 -4.04 12.12
N ASP A 100 -4.97 -4.60 11.79
CA ASP A 100 -3.93 -4.92 12.77
C ASP A 100 -3.15 -3.65 13.13
N GLU A 101 -3.26 -3.22 14.38
CA GLU A 101 -2.56 -2.03 14.86
C GLU A 101 -1.04 -2.19 14.87
N ASN A 102 -0.52 -3.37 15.25
CA ASN A 102 0.92 -3.62 15.26
C ASN A 102 1.51 -3.53 13.85
N PHE A 103 0.78 -4.01 12.85
CA PHE A 103 1.18 -3.84 11.45
C PHE A 103 1.20 -2.37 11.03
N ARG A 104 0.19 -1.58 11.42
CA ARG A 104 0.16 -0.15 11.09
C ARG A 104 1.31 0.60 11.76
N GLU A 105 1.63 0.32 13.03
CA GLU A 105 2.81 0.87 13.70
C GLU A 105 4.11 0.51 12.96
N PHE A 106 4.26 -0.76 12.58
CA PHE A 106 5.42 -1.21 11.80
C PHE A 106 5.52 -0.50 10.44
N ALA A 107 4.40 -0.34 9.73
CA ALA A 107 4.35 0.36 8.44
C ALA A 107 4.65 1.87 8.60
N LYS A 108 4.24 2.50 9.71
CA LYS A 108 4.58 3.90 10.02
C LYS A 108 6.09 4.08 10.21
N GLU A 109 6.76 3.15 10.87
CA GLU A 109 8.22 3.22 11.01
C GLU A 109 8.93 2.95 9.69
N TRP A 110 8.44 2.00 8.89
CA TRP A 110 8.96 1.74 7.55
C TRP A 110 8.86 2.97 6.63
N ILE A 111 7.69 3.63 6.56
CA ILE A 111 7.52 4.78 5.67
C ILE A 111 8.39 5.97 6.10
N LYS A 112 8.61 6.15 7.41
CA LYS A 112 9.55 7.15 7.93
C LYS A 112 10.97 6.85 7.49
N GLU A 113 11.43 5.61 7.63
CA GLU A 113 12.77 5.21 7.17
C GLU A 113 12.96 5.47 5.68
N VAL A 114 11.99 5.04 4.85
CA VAL A 114 12.01 5.31 3.40
C VAL A 114 12.10 6.80 3.11
N ALA A 115 11.34 7.63 3.84
CA ALA A 115 11.37 9.08 3.71
C ALA A 115 12.74 9.68 4.07
N THR A 116 13.42 9.15 5.09
CA THR A 116 14.76 9.61 5.48
C THR A 116 15.85 9.32 4.43
N SER A 117 15.61 8.39 3.50
CA SER A 117 16.48 8.18 2.33
C SER A 117 16.42 9.33 1.30
N GLY A 118 15.56 10.32 1.53
CA GLY A 118 15.53 11.57 0.76
C GLY A 118 14.70 11.50 -0.50
N VAL A 119 13.74 10.59 -0.63
CA VAL A 119 12.83 10.49 -1.79
C VAL A 119 11.87 11.68 -1.89
N ASP A 120 11.39 11.99 -3.09
CA ASP A 120 10.41 13.06 -3.37
C ASP A 120 8.95 12.55 -3.34
N LEU A 121 8.77 11.24 -3.45
CA LEU A 121 7.47 10.58 -3.39
C LEU A 121 7.59 9.11 -2.99
N ILE A 122 6.51 8.57 -2.45
CA ILE A 122 6.36 7.16 -2.11
C ILE A 122 5.11 6.64 -2.84
N MET A 123 5.26 5.49 -3.50
CA MET A 123 4.20 4.77 -4.19
C MET A 123 3.97 3.42 -3.52
N PHE A 124 2.76 3.22 -3.04
CA PHE A 124 2.26 1.90 -2.65
C PHE A 124 1.86 1.07 -3.87
N ASP A 125 2.16 -0.22 -3.86
CA ASP A 125 1.89 -1.11 -4.98
C ASP A 125 0.39 -1.44 -5.16
N ASP A 126 0.08 -2.22 -6.20
CA ASP A 126 -1.28 -2.56 -6.62
C ASP A 126 -2.03 -3.46 -5.62
N ASP A 127 -1.33 -3.94 -4.58
CA ASP A 127 -1.90 -4.63 -3.42
C ASP A 127 -2.57 -3.70 -2.41
N TYR A 128 -2.59 -2.38 -2.64
CA TYR A 128 -3.45 -1.42 -1.93
C TYR A 128 -4.95 -1.64 -2.26
N ARG A 129 -5.48 -2.83 -1.95
CA ARG A 129 -6.87 -3.24 -2.23
C ARG A 129 -7.36 -4.35 -1.29
N TYR A 130 -8.68 -4.45 -1.12
CA TYR A 130 -9.32 -5.61 -0.50
C TYR A 130 -10.06 -6.41 -1.58
N GLY A 131 -9.32 -7.18 -2.38
CA GLY A 131 -9.91 -8.04 -3.40
C GLY A 131 -8.91 -8.50 -4.44
N PHE A 132 -9.23 -9.59 -5.14
CA PHE A 132 -8.40 -10.19 -6.18
C PHE A 132 -6.97 -10.52 -5.71
N LEU A 133 -6.81 -10.74 -4.41
CA LEU A 133 -5.65 -11.41 -3.83
C LEU A 133 -6.03 -12.87 -3.57
N ASP A 134 -5.10 -13.63 -2.98
CA ASP A 134 -5.25 -15.05 -2.66
C ASP A 134 -6.49 -15.38 -1.79
N MET A 135 -6.95 -14.45 -0.95
CA MET A 135 -8.11 -14.67 -0.07
C MET A 135 -9.50 -14.41 -0.71
N GLY A 136 -9.58 -13.90 -1.94
CA GLY A 136 -10.85 -13.53 -2.58
C GLY A 136 -11.24 -12.05 -2.50
N MET A 137 -12.36 -11.72 -1.84
CA MET A 137 -12.93 -10.35 -1.82
C MET A 137 -13.14 -9.83 -0.40
N GLY A 138 -12.78 -8.56 -0.18
CA GLY A 138 -12.91 -7.88 1.11
C GLY A 138 -12.14 -8.55 2.25
N CYS A 139 -12.33 -8.04 3.47
CA CYS A 139 -11.85 -8.68 4.69
C CYS A 139 -12.99 -8.88 5.71
N VAL A 140 -12.98 -10.02 6.39
CA VAL A 140 -13.84 -10.46 7.49
C VAL A 140 -13.00 -11.08 8.60
N CYS A 141 -11.77 -10.58 8.81
CA CYS A 141 -10.98 -10.97 9.99
C CYS A 141 -11.71 -10.55 11.27
N LYS A 142 -11.27 -11.04 12.43
CA LYS A 142 -11.92 -10.77 13.72
C LYS A 142 -12.15 -9.27 13.97
N ASN A 143 -11.18 -8.42 13.65
CA ASN A 143 -11.31 -6.97 13.85
C ASN A 143 -12.37 -6.35 12.92
N HIS A 144 -12.46 -6.82 11.66
CA HIS A 144 -13.51 -6.38 10.74
C HIS A 144 -14.89 -6.81 11.24
N ILE A 145 -15.03 -8.05 11.73
CA ILE A 145 -16.29 -8.54 12.30
C ILE A 145 -16.69 -7.69 13.51
N LEU A 146 -15.76 -7.45 14.45
CA LEU A 146 -16.04 -6.61 15.62
C LEU A 146 -16.48 -5.19 15.24
N TYR A 147 -15.87 -4.60 14.21
CA TYR A 147 -16.29 -3.30 13.71
C TYR A 147 -17.64 -3.35 12.97
N MET A 148 -17.95 -4.45 12.27
CA MET A 148 -19.28 -4.65 11.69
C MET A 148 -20.35 -4.79 12.79
N GLU A 149 -20.06 -5.54 13.85
CA GLU A 149 -20.96 -5.72 15.00
C GLU A 149 -21.28 -4.38 15.68
N SER A 150 -20.28 -3.50 15.82
CA SER A 150 -20.51 -2.17 16.40
C SER A 150 -21.36 -1.25 15.50
N LEU A 151 -21.25 -1.39 14.18
CA LEU A 151 -22.10 -0.65 13.23
C LEU A 151 -23.54 -1.16 13.17
N LEU A 152 -23.73 -2.47 13.40
CA LEU A 152 -25.04 -3.12 13.33
C LEU A 152 -25.78 -3.16 14.67
N ASP A 153 -25.06 -2.91 15.77
CA ASP A 153 -25.53 -3.14 17.15
C ASP A 153 -26.05 -4.58 17.39
N GLU A 154 -25.41 -5.56 16.74
CA GLU A 154 -25.77 -6.98 16.88
C GLU A 154 -24.56 -7.89 16.62
N LYS A 155 -24.65 -9.14 17.07
CA LYS A 155 -23.64 -10.16 16.77
C LYS A 155 -23.75 -10.69 15.34
N VAL A 156 -22.61 -10.84 14.68
CA VAL A 156 -22.54 -11.35 13.31
C VAL A 156 -22.30 -12.85 13.34
N ASN A 157 -23.21 -13.62 12.75
CA ASN A 157 -23.02 -15.04 12.51
C ASN A 157 -22.06 -15.26 11.32
N GLU A 158 -20.80 -15.61 11.61
CA GLU A 158 -19.77 -15.88 10.59
C GLU A 158 -20.18 -16.95 9.56
N SER A 159 -20.93 -17.97 9.98
CA SER A 159 -21.32 -19.09 9.10
C SER A 159 -22.25 -18.66 7.96
N GLU A 160 -23.03 -17.60 8.17
CA GLU A 160 -23.97 -17.04 7.20
C GLU A 160 -23.35 -15.89 6.39
N LEU A 161 -22.21 -15.37 6.83
CA LEU A 161 -21.68 -14.10 6.37
C LEU A 161 -21.40 -14.12 4.88
N LYS A 162 -20.81 -15.20 4.35
CA LYS A 162 -20.55 -15.35 2.91
C LYS A 162 -21.81 -15.17 2.05
N TYR A 163 -22.97 -15.62 2.53
CA TYR A 163 -24.22 -15.51 1.79
C TYR A 163 -24.78 -14.10 1.86
N LYS A 164 -24.74 -13.47 3.04
CA LYS A 164 -25.18 -12.08 3.24
C LYS A 164 -24.30 -11.09 2.47
N LEU A 165 -22.99 -11.34 2.41
CA LEU A 165 -22.06 -10.45 1.73
C LEU A 165 -22.09 -10.61 0.20
N LEU A 166 -22.14 -11.86 -0.30
CA LEU A 166 -21.91 -12.12 -1.73
C LEU A 166 -23.17 -12.46 -2.55
N LYS A 167 -24.34 -12.65 -1.90
CA LYS A 167 -25.60 -13.01 -2.58
C LYS A 167 -26.77 -12.11 -2.14
N GLY A 168 -27.87 -12.17 -2.89
CA GLY A 168 -29.16 -11.61 -2.44
C GLY A 168 -29.30 -10.09 -2.45
N GLY A 169 -28.46 -9.36 -3.20
CA GLY A 169 -28.60 -7.90 -3.32
C GLY A 169 -28.23 -7.13 -2.03
N LYS A 170 -28.51 -5.83 -2.03
CA LYS A 170 -28.15 -4.91 -0.93
C LYS A 170 -28.79 -5.34 0.38
N ASN A 171 -28.03 -5.28 1.48
CA ASN A 171 -28.52 -5.55 2.83
C ASN A 171 -27.59 -4.91 3.87
N LYS A 172 -28.07 -4.81 5.12
CA LYS A 172 -27.34 -4.15 6.23
C LYS A 172 -25.96 -4.76 6.48
N TYR A 173 -25.78 -6.07 6.33
CA TYR A 173 -24.49 -6.73 6.56
C TYR A 173 -23.47 -6.40 5.49
N ARG A 174 -23.90 -6.35 4.22
CA ARG A 174 -23.04 -5.89 3.13
C ARG A 174 -22.64 -4.43 3.32
N ASP A 175 -23.58 -3.57 3.70
CA ASP A 175 -23.31 -2.16 3.94
C ASP A 175 -22.30 -1.99 5.10
N ALA A 176 -22.51 -2.68 6.23
CA ALA A 176 -21.59 -2.68 7.37
C ALA A 176 -20.21 -3.24 7.01
N TRP A 177 -20.14 -4.29 6.19
CA TRP A 177 -18.89 -4.86 5.72
C TRP A 177 -18.10 -3.91 4.84
N LEU A 178 -18.75 -3.28 3.85
CA LEU A 178 -18.12 -2.28 3.00
C LEU A 178 -17.65 -1.07 3.82
N ALA A 179 -18.44 -0.64 4.80
CA ALA A 179 -18.05 0.42 5.74
C ALA A 179 -16.82 0.04 6.56
N ALA A 180 -16.75 -1.19 7.08
CA ALA A 180 -15.59 -1.69 7.82
C ALA A 180 -14.30 -1.73 6.98
N ASN A 181 -14.40 -2.25 5.76
CA ASN A 181 -13.28 -2.30 4.82
C ASN A 181 -12.80 -0.89 4.46
N ARG A 182 -13.74 0.04 4.18
CA ARG A 182 -13.42 1.45 3.92
C ARG A 182 -12.74 2.11 5.12
N TYR A 183 -13.26 1.89 6.33
CA TYR A 183 -12.73 2.49 7.55
C TYR A 183 -11.25 2.17 7.74
N TYR A 184 -10.86 0.89 7.67
CA TYR A 184 -9.46 0.51 7.87
C TYR A 184 -8.54 0.96 6.73
N PHE A 185 -9.06 1.10 5.50
CA PHE A 185 -8.33 1.75 4.41
C PHE A 185 -8.04 3.22 4.70
N GLU A 186 -9.06 3.98 5.08
CA GLU A 186 -8.94 5.40 5.38
C GLU A 186 -8.07 5.63 6.62
N LEU A 187 -8.15 4.74 7.61
CA LEU A 187 -7.30 4.78 8.80
C LEU A 187 -5.83 4.57 8.43
N PHE A 188 -5.51 3.52 7.66
CA PHE A 188 -4.14 3.28 7.21
C PHE A 188 -3.61 4.45 6.38
N ALA A 189 -4.38 4.93 5.41
CA ALA A 189 -4.03 6.10 4.59
C ALA A 189 -3.68 7.30 5.48
N LYS A 190 -4.57 7.64 6.42
CA LYS A 190 -4.38 8.76 7.34
C LYS A 190 -3.09 8.58 8.16
N GLU A 191 -2.92 7.44 8.80
CA GLU A 191 -1.77 7.16 9.67
C GLU A 191 -0.43 7.19 8.89
N MET A 192 -0.38 6.65 7.67
CA MET A 192 0.81 6.72 6.82
C MET A 192 1.15 8.16 6.43
N ARG A 193 0.13 8.97 6.10
CA ARG A 193 0.32 10.39 5.79
C ARG A 193 0.84 11.17 6.99
N GLU A 194 0.23 10.97 8.16
CA GLU A 194 0.64 11.61 9.41
C GLU A 194 2.09 11.23 9.78
N ALA A 195 2.44 9.94 9.68
CA ALA A 195 3.80 9.47 9.93
C ALA A 195 4.82 10.07 8.95
N LEU A 196 4.46 10.19 7.67
CA LEU A 196 5.34 10.80 6.67
C LEU A 196 5.51 12.31 6.89
N ASP A 197 4.45 12.99 7.32
CA ASP A 197 4.47 14.43 7.61
C ASP A 197 5.40 14.79 8.77
N THR A 198 5.64 13.88 9.72
CA THR A 198 6.63 14.11 10.79
C THR A 198 8.07 14.14 10.27
N VAL A 199 8.33 13.56 9.10
CA VAL A 199 9.66 13.57 8.46
C VAL A 199 9.75 14.71 7.44
N ASN A 200 8.82 14.76 6.49
CA ASN A 200 8.76 15.80 5.47
C ASN A 200 7.39 15.86 4.79
N LYS A 201 6.62 16.92 5.10
CA LYS A 201 5.29 17.19 4.54
C LYS A 201 5.23 17.35 3.01
N ASN A 202 6.37 17.62 2.36
CA ASN A 202 6.42 17.82 0.92
C ASN A 202 6.59 16.50 0.15
N ILE A 203 6.92 15.38 0.82
CA ILE A 203 6.98 14.07 0.17
C ILE A 203 5.55 13.66 -0.19
N ARG A 204 5.31 13.40 -1.48
CA ARG A 204 4.00 12.93 -1.94
C ARG A 204 3.82 11.45 -1.60
N LEU A 205 2.59 11.09 -1.27
CA LEU A 205 2.20 9.71 -1.04
C LEU A 205 1.11 9.35 -2.06
N GLY A 206 1.33 8.28 -2.79
CA GLY A 206 0.41 7.74 -3.78
C GLY A 206 0.34 6.22 -3.69
N PHE A 207 -0.56 5.64 -4.49
CA PHE A 207 -0.73 4.20 -4.62
C PHE A 207 -1.09 3.88 -6.07
N CYS A 208 -0.70 2.69 -6.52
CA CYS A 208 -1.09 2.16 -7.81
C CYS A 208 -2.59 1.89 -7.82
N SER A 209 -3.32 2.51 -8.75
CA SER A 209 -4.73 2.23 -8.90
C SER A 209 -4.94 0.85 -9.51
N SER A 210 -5.65 -0.02 -8.82
CA SER A 210 -6.04 -1.35 -9.27
C SER A 210 -7.55 -1.59 -9.04
N ILE A 211 -8.04 -2.77 -9.41
CA ILE A 211 -9.46 -3.12 -9.29
C ILE A 211 -9.85 -3.17 -7.81
N GLY A 212 -11.00 -2.57 -7.45
CA GLY A 212 -11.58 -2.68 -6.10
C GLY A 212 -11.06 -1.66 -5.08
N ILE A 213 -10.66 -0.46 -5.53
CA ILE A 213 -10.23 0.64 -4.66
C ILE A 213 -11.41 1.39 -4.05
N TYR A 214 -11.30 1.71 -2.76
CA TYR A 214 -12.22 2.63 -2.08
C TYR A 214 -11.79 4.09 -2.29
N LYS A 215 -12.76 5.00 -2.44
CA LYS A 215 -12.51 6.44 -2.60
C LYS A 215 -11.91 7.02 -1.31
N LEU A 216 -10.65 7.43 -1.36
CA LEU A 216 -9.92 8.10 -0.28
C LEU A 216 -10.19 9.62 -0.30
N PRO A 217 -10.00 10.31 0.84
CA PRO A 217 -10.13 11.77 0.92
C PRO A 217 -9.18 12.50 -0.04
N LYS A 218 -9.58 13.69 -0.53
CA LYS A 218 -8.85 14.53 -1.51
C LYS A 218 -7.38 14.85 -1.18
N LYS A 219 -6.93 14.65 0.07
CA LYS A 219 -5.53 14.86 0.49
C LYS A 219 -4.59 13.70 0.10
N PHE A 220 -5.12 12.58 -0.38
CA PHE A 220 -4.36 11.54 -1.08
C PHE A 220 -4.31 11.85 -2.57
N LEU A 221 -3.10 11.96 -3.12
CA LEU A 221 -2.92 12.13 -4.57
C LEU A 221 -3.24 10.80 -5.26
N TYR A 222 -4.43 10.73 -5.84
CA TYR A 222 -4.77 9.71 -6.84
C TYR A 222 -3.98 9.98 -8.11
N TRP A 223 -3.03 9.11 -8.47
CA TRP A 223 -2.28 9.22 -9.73
C TRP A 223 -2.76 8.23 -10.80
N GLY A 224 -4.08 8.07 -10.91
CA GLY A 224 -4.73 7.20 -11.91
C GLY A 224 -5.94 7.79 -12.64
N LEU A 225 -6.45 8.97 -12.26
CA LEU A 225 -7.75 9.47 -12.76
C LEU A 225 -7.81 11.00 -12.93
N GLU A 226 -6.76 11.64 -13.44
CA GLU A 226 -6.89 13.02 -13.99
C GLU A 226 -7.62 13.04 -15.35
N ARG A 227 -8.09 11.89 -15.84
CA ARG A 227 -9.06 11.82 -16.94
C ARG A 227 -10.31 11.13 -16.43
N GLY A 228 -11.37 11.93 -16.29
CA GLY A 228 -12.65 11.55 -15.72
C GLY A 228 -13.19 10.24 -16.26
N PHE A 229 -13.32 9.27 -15.37
CA PHE A 229 -14.30 8.21 -15.50
C PHE A 229 -15.24 8.32 -14.30
N PRO A 230 -16.54 8.64 -14.51
CA PRO A 230 -17.51 8.57 -13.44
C PRO A 230 -17.72 7.10 -13.09
N PHE A 231 -17.52 6.74 -11.82
CA PHE A 231 -18.05 5.48 -11.33
C PHE A 231 -19.58 5.59 -11.30
N PRO A 232 -20.32 4.66 -11.91
CA PRO A 232 -21.76 4.60 -11.74
C PRO A 232 -22.09 4.27 -10.28
N VAL A 233 -23.03 5.03 -9.74
CA VAL A 233 -23.60 4.89 -8.40
C VAL A 233 -24.42 3.61 -8.31
#